data_AF-A0A9D6JFU7-F1
#
_entry.id   AF-A0A9D6JFU7-F1
#
_cell.length_a   1.000
_cell.length_b   1.000
_cell.length_c   1.000
_cell.angle_alpha   90.00
_cell.angle_beta   90.00
_cell.angle_gamma   90.00
#
_symmetry.space_group_name_H-M   'P 1'
#
loop_
_entity.id
_entity.type
_entity.pdbx_description
1 polymer ?
#
loop_
_entity_poly.entity_id
_entity_poly.type
_entity_poly.pdbx_seq_one_letter_code
_entity_poly.pdbx_strand_id
1 'polypeptide(L)'
;MKWVTREGAKTDRVACPWLIKKFIDPQAEFLFVPKDQVLEVARREGGKSFDCPGADYTHREGKCSFEVLIEEYRLQDPALQILARIVHGADIAADVGIVPEAAGLQAIAHGFAAICPDDQRKLDLEFPVYDALYAWCQAKVEGRSL
;
A
#
# COMPACT_ATOMS: atom_id res chain seq x y z
N MET A 1 -2.26 -3.80 -16.21
CA MET A 1 -3.68 -4.08 -15.85
C MET A 1 -4.23 -2.93 -15.00
N LYS A 2 -5.54 -2.66 -15.01
CA LYS A 2 -6.12 -1.61 -14.16
C LYS A 2 -6.39 -2.11 -12.74
N TRP A 3 -6.10 -1.27 -11.76
CA TRP A 3 -6.31 -1.50 -10.33
C TRP A 3 -7.13 -0.35 -9.76
N VAL A 4 -8.23 -0.64 -9.09
CA VAL A 4 -9.23 0.36 -8.70
C VAL A 4 -9.37 0.41 -7.19
N THR A 5 -9.30 1.60 -6.63
CA THR A 5 -9.58 1.85 -5.22
C THR A 5 -10.31 3.18 -5.04
N ARG A 6 -10.68 3.50 -3.81
CA ARG A 6 -11.36 4.75 -3.49
C ARG A 6 -10.39 5.93 -3.42
N GLU A 7 -10.87 7.11 -3.77
CA GLU A 7 -10.14 8.39 -3.68
C GLU A 7 -9.75 8.79 -2.26
N GLY A 8 -8.82 9.75 -2.14
CA GLY A 8 -8.28 10.22 -0.87
C GLY A 8 -7.31 9.21 -0.27
N ALA A 9 -6.43 8.65 -1.10
CA ALA A 9 -5.43 7.65 -0.77
C ALA A 9 -4.56 8.07 0.41
N LYS A 10 -4.27 7.10 1.26
CA LYS A 10 -3.33 7.17 2.38
C LYS A 10 -2.85 5.76 2.68
N THR A 11 -1.69 5.64 3.33
CA THR A 11 -1.07 4.40 3.81
C THR A 11 -1.27 3.23 2.84
N ASP A 12 -2.23 2.33 3.07
CA ASP A 12 -2.41 1.11 2.26
C ASP A 12 -2.77 1.41 0.79
N ARG A 13 -3.50 2.48 0.52
CA ARG A 13 -3.84 2.91 -0.85
C ARG A 13 -2.70 3.57 -1.62
N VAL A 14 -1.55 3.73 -0.99
CA VAL A 14 -0.30 4.15 -1.63
C VAL A 14 0.71 3.00 -1.62
N ALA A 15 0.80 2.29 -0.49
CA ALA A 15 1.65 1.10 -0.32
C ALA A 15 1.29 -0.01 -1.31
N CYS A 16 -0.01 -0.31 -1.48
CA CYS A 16 -0.47 -1.34 -2.42
C CYS A 16 -0.07 -1.00 -3.87
N PRO A 17 -0.32 0.22 -4.40
CA PRO A 17 0.20 0.61 -5.71
C PRO A 17 1.71 0.46 -5.87
N TRP A 18 2.50 0.83 -4.85
CA TRP A 18 3.95 0.65 -4.89
C TRP A 18 4.33 -0.84 -4.99
N LEU A 19 3.75 -1.70 -4.15
CA LEU A 19 3.97 -3.15 -4.17
C LEU A 19 3.59 -3.75 -5.52
N ILE A 20 2.41 -3.37 -6.02
CA ILE A 20 1.89 -3.85 -7.30
C ILE A 20 2.87 -3.48 -8.41
N LYS A 21 3.30 -2.22 -8.50
CA LYS A 21 4.24 -1.76 -9.52
C LYS A 21 5.60 -2.44 -9.47
N LYS A 22 6.11 -2.74 -8.28
CA LYS A 22 7.46 -3.31 -8.11
C LYS A 22 7.48 -4.84 -8.27
N PHE A 23 6.47 -5.55 -7.79
CA PHE A 23 6.53 -7.01 -7.62
C PHE A 23 5.45 -7.80 -8.37
N ILE A 24 4.37 -7.16 -8.81
CA ILE A 24 3.19 -7.87 -9.36
C ILE A 24 2.96 -7.52 -10.85
N ASP A 25 2.80 -6.24 -11.15
CA ASP A 25 2.51 -5.71 -12.48
C ASP A 25 3.16 -4.32 -12.67
N PRO A 26 4.35 -4.26 -13.30
CA PRO A 26 5.02 -2.99 -13.61
C PRO A 26 4.21 -2.05 -14.51
N GLN A 27 3.28 -2.60 -15.29
CA GLN A 27 2.39 -1.86 -16.19
C GLN A 27 1.02 -1.61 -15.56
N ALA A 28 0.88 -1.75 -14.24
CA ALA A 28 -0.36 -1.44 -13.54
C ALA A 28 -0.80 0.02 -13.76
N GLU A 29 -2.08 0.26 -13.91
CA GLU A 29 -2.67 1.60 -13.93
C GLU A 29 -3.65 1.71 -12.76
N PHE A 30 -3.56 2.78 -11.97
CA PHE A 30 -4.40 2.95 -10.79
C PHE A 30 -5.55 3.90 -11.09
N LEU A 31 -6.76 3.53 -10.70
CA LEU A 31 -7.93 4.37 -10.77
C LEU A 31 -8.42 4.66 -9.35
N PHE A 32 -8.49 5.94 -9.01
CA PHE A 32 -9.06 6.44 -7.77
C PHE A 32 -10.46 6.98 -8.06
N VAL A 33 -11.47 6.40 -7.42
CA VAL A 33 -12.89 6.72 -7.68
C VAL A 33 -13.65 6.94 -6.39
N PRO A 34 -14.89 7.49 -6.43
CA PRO A 34 -15.73 7.54 -5.24
C PRO A 34 -15.93 6.16 -4.60
N LYS A 35 -16.02 6.13 -3.27
CA LYS A 35 -16.02 4.89 -2.47
C LYS A 35 -17.09 3.87 -2.92
N ASP A 36 -18.26 4.36 -3.32
CA ASP A 36 -19.40 3.57 -3.77
C ASP A 36 -19.26 3.03 -5.21
N GLN A 37 -18.27 3.50 -5.97
CA GLN A 37 -18.08 3.14 -7.38
C GLN A 37 -16.94 2.14 -7.62
N VAL A 38 -16.12 1.83 -6.60
CA VAL A 38 -14.90 1.01 -6.77
C VAL A 38 -15.18 -0.32 -7.47
N LEU A 39 -16.15 -1.10 -6.98
CA LEU A 39 -16.45 -2.43 -7.52
C LEU A 39 -17.08 -2.37 -8.91
N GLU A 40 -17.93 -1.37 -9.17
CA GLU A 40 -18.55 -1.17 -10.47
C GLU A 40 -17.51 -0.82 -11.53
N VAL A 41 -16.64 0.15 -11.21
CA VAL A 41 -15.56 0.58 -12.11
C VAL A 41 -14.56 -0.55 -12.34
N ALA A 42 -14.14 -1.28 -11.31
CA ALA A 42 -13.26 -2.44 -11.48
C ALA A 42 -13.85 -3.45 -12.48
N ARG A 43 -15.15 -3.78 -12.36
CA ARG A 43 -15.83 -4.68 -13.30
C ARG A 43 -15.89 -4.12 -14.71
N ARG A 44 -16.29 -2.85 -14.87
CA ARG A 44 -16.42 -2.19 -16.17
C ARG A 44 -15.08 -2.11 -16.91
N GLU A 45 -14.01 -1.84 -16.18
CA GLU A 45 -12.66 -1.68 -16.73
C GLU A 45 -11.90 -2.99 -16.87
N GLY A 46 -12.49 -4.13 -16.47
CA GLY A 46 -11.79 -5.43 -16.41
C GLY A 46 -10.57 -5.41 -15.46
N GLY A 47 -10.62 -4.56 -14.43
CA GLY A 47 -9.54 -4.35 -13.47
C GLY A 47 -9.76 -5.10 -12.15
N LYS A 48 -8.78 -4.99 -11.25
CA LYS A 48 -8.80 -5.56 -9.90
C LYS A 48 -9.11 -4.48 -8.87
N SER A 49 -10.03 -4.73 -7.97
CA SER A 49 -10.39 -3.83 -6.88
C SER A 49 -9.54 -4.07 -5.64
N PHE A 50 -9.21 -3.02 -4.89
CA PHE A 50 -8.48 -3.16 -3.62
C PHE A 50 -8.78 -2.06 -2.58
N ASP A 51 -8.48 -2.35 -1.32
CA ASP A 51 -8.70 -1.48 -0.13
C ASP A 51 -10.11 -0.88 -0.03
N CYS A 52 -11.13 -1.71 -0.24
CA CYS A 52 -12.50 -1.36 0.11
C CYS A 52 -13.34 -2.59 0.45
N PRO A 53 -14.46 -2.44 1.17
CA PRO A 53 -15.36 -3.55 1.43
C PRO A 53 -15.79 -4.25 0.14
N GLY A 54 -15.65 -5.58 0.10
CA GLY A 54 -16.01 -6.40 -1.05
C GLY A 54 -15.02 -6.39 -2.22
N ALA A 55 -13.88 -5.70 -2.09
CA ALA A 55 -12.83 -5.73 -3.10
C ALA A 55 -12.15 -7.10 -3.22
N ASP A 56 -11.51 -7.36 -4.36
CA ASP A 56 -10.72 -8.57 -4.61
C ASP A 56 -9.61 -8.72 -3.55
N TYR A 57 -8.93 -7.60 -3.26
CA TYR A 57 -7.91 -7.49 -2.23
C TYR A 57 -8.34 -6.47 -1.17
N THR A 58 -8.83 -6.97 -0.05
CA THR A 58 -9.28 -6.16 1.09
C THR A 58 -8.67 -6.71 2.36
N HIS A 59 -8.76 -5.97 3.46
CA HIS A 59 -8.42 -6.47 4.77
C HIS A 59 -9.12 -7.79 5.07
N ARG A 60 -8.37 -8.81 5.49
CA ARG A 60 -8.86 -10.15 5.85
C ARG A 60 -8.06 -10.69 7.03
N GLU A 61 -8.73 -11.32 7.98
CA GLU A 61 -8.08 -12.01 9.12
C GLU A 61 -7.10 -11.12 9.93
N GLY A 62 -7.43 -9.84 10.08
CA GLY A 62 -6.59 -8.86 10.79
C GLY A 62 -5.44 -8.28 9.95
N LYS A 63 -5.28 -8.68 8.69
CA LYS A 63 -4.26 -8.16 7.77
C LYS A 63 -4.76 -6.96 6.99
N CYS A 64 -3.88 -6.02 6.65
CA CYS A 64 -4.18 -4.97 5.67
C CYS A 64 -4.13 -5.50 4.24
N SER A 65 -4.59 -4.72 3.26
CA SER A 65 -4.62 -5.15 1.86
C SER A 65 -3.21 -5.38 1.30
N PHE A 66 -2.20 -4.66 1.79
CA PHE A 66 -0.79 -4.87 1.42
C PHE A 66 -0.29 -6.27 1.80
N GLU A 67 -0.59 -6.71 3.03
CA GLU A 67 -0.27 -8.07 3.50
C GLU A 67 -1.03 -9.13 2.71
N VAL A 68 -2.32 -8.89 2.43
CA VAL A 68 -3.12 -9.80 1.61
C VAL A 68 -2.54 -9.95 0.21
N LEU A 69 -2.05 -8.87 -0.42
CA LEU A 69 -1.38 -8.94 -1.71
C LEU A 69 -0.08 -9.76 -1.64
N ILE A 70 0.73 -9.59 -0.59
CA ILE A 70 1.95 -10.39 -0.39
C ILE A 70 1.63 -11.88 -0.34
N GLU A 71 0.57 -12.27 0.39
CA GLU A 71 0.17 -13.68 0.54
C GLU A 71 -0.40 -14.27 -0.74
N GLU A 72 -1.35 -13.59 -1.37
CA GLU A 72 -2.04 -14.06 -2.59
C GLU A 72 -1.06 -14.24 -3.75
N TYR A 73 -0.06 -13.36 -3.87
CA TYR A 73 1.00 -13.44 -4.88
C TYR A 73 2.24 -14.21 -4.42
N ARG A 74 2.24 -14.77 -3.21
CA ARG A 74 3.31 -15.60 -2.64
C ARG A 74 4.68 -14.92 -2.68
N LEU A 75 4.73 -13.64 -2.34
CA LEU A 75 5.97 -12.87 -2.31
C LEU A 75 6.79 -13.25 -1.06
N GLN A 76 7.94 -13.89 -1.26
CA GLN A 76 8.76 -14.49 -0.17
C GLN A 76 9.94 -13.62 0.27
N ASP A 77 10.04 -12.38 -0.18
CA ASP A 77 11.13 -11.48 0.17
C ASP A 77 11.09 -11.11 1.67
N PRO A 78 12.12 -11.46 2.47
CA PRO A 78 12.17 -11.12 3.89
C PRO A 78 12.10 -9.62 4.18
N ALA A 79 12.64 -8.77 3.30
CA ALA A 79 12.58 -7.32 3.46
C ALA A 79 11.15 -6.80 3.26
N LEU A 80 10.39 -7.39 2.33
CA LEU A 80 8.96 -7.10 2.17
C LEU A 80 8.16 -7.49 3.42
N GLN A 81 8.52 -8.58 4.12
CA GLN A 81 7.84 -8.96 5.35
C GLN A 81 8.05 -7.93 6.48
N ILE A 82 9.24 -7.34 6.58
CA ILE A 82 9.51 -6.25 7.52
C ILE A 82 8.67 -5.02 7.13
N LEU A 83 8.68 -4.66 5.84
CA LEU A 83 7.89 -3.52 5.34
C LEU A 83 6.38 -3.72 5.57
N ALA A 84 5.87 -4.93 5.35
CA ALA A 84 4.47 -5.28 5.57
C ALA A 84 4.04 -5.00 7.02
N ARG A 85 4.90 -5.34 7.99
CA ARG A 85 4.65 -5.04 9.41
C ARG A 85 4.63 -3.54 9.70
N ILE A 86 5.43 -2.73 8.99
CA ILE A 86 5.40 -1.27 9.12
C ILE A 86 4.12 -0.70 8.52
N VAL A 87 3.73 -1.14 7.32
CA VAL A 87 2.50 -0.72 6.64
C VAL A 87 1.27 -1.11 7.45
N HIS A 88 1.22 -2.33 7.99
CA HIS A 88 0.16 -2.81 8.87
C HIS A 88 -0.06 -1.85 10.05
N GLY A 89 0.99 -1.54 10.82
CA GLY A 89 0.86 -0.63 11.95
C GLY A 89 0.46 0.79 11.53
N ALA A 90 0.94 1.25 10.38
CA ALA A 90 0.59 2.59 9.89
C ALA A 90 -0.89 2.68 9.44
N ASP A 91 -1.46 1.58 8.96
CA ASP A 91 -2.82 1.55 8.40
C ASP A 91 -3.89 1.19 9.43
N ILE A 92 -3.59 0.22 10.31
CA ILE A 92 -4.49 -0.22 11.38
C ILE A 92 -4.21 0.61 12.63
N ALA A 93 -5.07 1.59 12.90
CA ALA A 93 -4.87 2.57 13.97
C ALA A 93 -4.64 1.96 15.37
N ALA A 94 -5.22 0.79 15.66
CA ALA A 94 -5.02 0.07 16.92
C ALA A 94 -3.59 -0.47 17.06
N ASP A 95 -2.90 -0.71 15.94
CA ASP A 95 -1.62 -1.41 15.86
C ASP A 95 -0.45 -0.47 15.52
N VAL A 96 -0.65 0.85 15.55
CA VAL A 96 0.41 1.85 15.25
C VAL A 96 1.66 1.71 16.13
N GLY A 97 1.53 1.10 17.31
CA GLY A 97 2.62 0.87 18.25
C GLY A 97 3.41 -0.44 18.04
N ILE A 98 3.08 -1.30 17.07
CA ILE A 98 3.74 -2.61 16.92
C ILE A 98 5.20 -2.52 16.47
N VAL A 99 5.57 -1.42 15.81
CA VAL A 99 6.93 -1.02 15.41
C VAL A 99 7.00 0.52 15.38
N PRO A 100 8.12 1.15 15.80
CA PRO A 100 8.22 2.61 15.86
C PRO A 100 8.11 3.27 14.47
N GLU A 101 8.55 2.59 13.42
CA GLU A 101 8.52 3.09 12.04
C GLU A 101 7.08 3.30 11.53
N ALA A 102 6.10 2.57 12.06
CA ALA A 102 4.69 2.66 11.65
C ALA A 102 4.09 4.03 11.96
N ALA A 103 4.35 4.58 13.15
CA ALA A 103 3.91 5.92 13.52
C ALA A 103 4.51 7.00 12.61
N GLY A 104 5.78 6.84 12.21
CA GLY A 104 6.45 7.72 11.27
C GLY A 104 5.83 7.66 9.87
N LEU A 105 5.61 6.46 9.34
CA LEU A 105 4.97 6.28 8.04
C LEU A 105 3.54 6.84 8.03
N GLN A 106 2.77 6.62 9.10
CA GLN A 106 1.42 7.18 9.24
C GLN A 106 1.43 8.70 9.22
N ALA A 107 2.36 9.33 9.95
CA ALA A 107 2.49 10.79 9.97
C ALA A 107 2.82 11.35 8.58
N ILE A 108 3.72 10.68 7.83
CA ILE A 108 4.06 11.06 6.45
C ILE A 108 2.84 10.92 5.53
N ALA A 109 2.15 9.78 5.57
CA ALA A 109 0.97 9.52 4.72
C ALA A 109 -0.18 10.50 5.00
N HIS A 110 -0.43 10.82 6.28
CA HIS A 110 -1.42 11.84 6.64
C HIS A 110 -0.99 13.25 6.21
N GLY A 111 0.31 13.56 6.28
CA GLY A 111 0.87 14.80 5.76
C GLY A 111 0.62 14.95 4.25
N PHE A 112 0.93 13.92 3.46
CA PHE A 112 0.66 13.92 2.01
C PHE A 112 -0.83 14.03 1.71
N ALA A 113 -1.69 13.34 2.44
CA ALA A 113 -3.14 13.49 2.28
C ALA A 113 -3.63 14.92 2.56
N ALA A 114 -2.96 15.67 3.45
CA ALA A 114 -3.32 17.05 3.77
C ALA A 114 -2.81 18.07 2.74
N ILE A 115 -1.66 17.81 2.09
CA ILE A 115 -1.03 18.77 1.16
C ILE A 115 -1.21 18.42 -0.33
N CYS A 116 -1.63 17.19 -0.63
CA CYS A 116 -1.76 16.68 -1.99
C CYS A 116 -3.10 15.95 -2.16
N PRO A 117 -4.16 16.66 -2.60
CA PRO A 117 -5.47 16.03 -2.82
C PRO A 117 -5.50 15.12 -4.04
N ASP A 118 -4.60 15.33 -5.01
CA ASP A 118 -4.48 14.47 -6.20
C ASP A 118 -3.82 13.13 -5.82
N ASP A 119 -4.57 12.05 -5.95
CA ASP A 119 -4.13 10.69 -5.62
C ASP A 119 -3.04 10.16 -6.54
N GLN A 120 -3.05 10.50 -7.84
CA GLN A 120 -1.97 10.09 -8.74
C GLN A 120 -0.68 10.79 -8.37
N ARG A 121 -0.77 12.08 -8.07
CA ARG A 121 0.40 12.85 -7.64
C ARG A 121 0.96 12.33 -6.31
N LYS A 122 0.13 11.84 -5.40
CA LYS A 122 0.59 11.17 -4.17
C LYS A 122 1.42 9.94 -4.47
N LEU A 123 1.01 9.09 -5.43
CA LEU A 123 1.82 7.93 -5.82
C LEU A 123 3.23 8.36 -6.27
N ASP A 124 3.34 9.37 -7.12
CA ASP A 124 4.64 9.87 -7.60
C ASP A 124 5.53 10.39 -6.46
N LEU A 125 4.92 11.06 -5.47
CA LEU A 125 5.64 11.67 -4.34
C LEU A 125 6.02 10.67 -3.26
N GLU A 126 5.19 9.66 -3.03
CA GLU A 126 5.34 8.71 -1.93
C GLU A 126 6.07 7.42 -2.36
N PHE A 127 6.09 7.06 -3.64
CA PHE A 127 6.86 5.89 -4.11
C PHE A 127 8.34 5.93 -3.72
N PRO A 128 9.07 7.07 -3.80
CA PRO A 128 10.42 7.18 -3.28
C PRO A 128 10.53 6.94 -1.77
N VAL A 129 9.49 7.24 -0.98
CA VAL A 129 9.45 6.95 0.45
C VAL A 129 9.40 5.44 0.68
N TYR A 130 8.55 4.73 -0.05
CA TYR A 130 8.49 3.27 0.00
C TYR A 130 9.76 2.62 -0.56
N ASP A 131 10.37 3.17 -1.61
CA ASP A 131 11.67 2.72 -2.12
C ASP A 131 12.77 2.85 -1.04
N ALA A 132 12.83 3.98 -0.34
CA ALA A 132 13.79 4.20 0.74
C ALA A 132 13.53 3.27 1.94
N LEU A 133 12.26 3.09 2.34
CA LEU A 133 11.90 2.23 3.46
C LEU A 133 12.16 0.76 3.14
N TYR A 134 11.88 0.32 1.92
CA TYR A 134 12.20 -1.02 1.46
C TYR A 134 13.72 -1.26 1.40
N ALA A 135 14.50 -0.31 0.88
CA ALA A 135 15.97 -0.39 0.91
C ALA A 135 16.51 -0.49 2.35
N TRP A 136 15.90 0.23 3.29
CA TRP A 136 16.22 0.11 4.71
C TRP A 136 15.87 -1.28 5.28
N CYS A 137 14.72 -1.84 4.91
CA CYS A 137 14.35 -3.21 5.26
C CYS A 137 15.34 -4.24 4.68
N GLN A 138 15.83 -4.04 3.45
CA GLN A 138 16.85 -4.89 2.84
C GLN A 138 18.16 -4.85 3.63
N ALA A 139 18.65 -3.66 3.96
CA ALA A 139 19.85 -3.50 4.77
C ALA A 139 19.74 -4.17 6.14
N LYS A 140 18.56 -4.10 6.79
CA LYS A 140 18.27 -4.83 8.04
C LYS A 140 18.41 -6.34 7.88
N VAL A 141 17.85 -6.91 6.81
CA VAL A 141 17.95 -8.36 6.52
C VAL A 141 19.40 -8.77 6.29
N GLU A 142 20.18 -7.93 5.61
CA GLU A 142 21.60 -8.17 5.32
C GLU A 142 22.53 -7.88 6.50
N GLY A 143 22.02 -7.36 7.62
CA GLY A 143 22.82 -6.99 8.79
C GLY A 143 23.73 -5.76 8.57
N ARG A 144 23.41 -4.91 7.59
CA ARG A 144 24.16 -3.67 7.32
C ARG A 144 23.73 -2.57 8.29
N SER A 145 24.71 -1.80 8.78
CA SER A 145 24.42 -0.51 9.42
C SER A 145 24.18 0.52 8.32
N LEU A 146 23.04 1.20 8.35
CA LEU A 146 22.75 2.36 7.51
C LEU A 146 23.08 3.68 8.24
#